data_AF-T0KPD5-F1
#
_entry.id   AF-T0KPD5-F1
#
_cell.length_a   1.000
_cell.length_b   1.000
_cell.length_c   1.000
_cell.angle_alpha   90.00
_cell.angle_beta   90.00
_cell.angle_gamma   90.00
#
_symmetry.space_group_name_H-M   'P 1'
#
loop_
_entity.id
_entity.type
_entity.pdbx_description
1 polymer ?
#
loop_
_entity_poly.entity_id
_entity_poly.type
_entity_poly.pdbx_seq_one_letter_code
_entity_poly.pdbx_strand_id
1 'polypeptide(L)'
;MATAIIQYARDFLNLANATSEEFNGEATEKVVIYMPELNRNNLGGTMRLGLRPTEFQPGSEWSKLRKLYGEAQSVEERHRHRYEANPAHVEKLQEAGLNFVGKDETGERMEIFELKDHPYFVGTQFHAEYQSKVLNPSRPYLGFIAAAAGCLDEVIKEQLAASKLTNGVKHVV
;
A
#
# COMPACT_ATOMS: atom_id res chain seq x y z
N MET A 1 6.28 -5.31 -1.51
CA MET A 1 5.40 -5.40 -0.33
C MET A 1 5.52 -6.75 0.40
N ALA A 2 5.20 -7.88 -0.23
CA ALA A 2 5.14 -9.20 0.42
C ALA A 2 6.39 -9.58 1.25
N THR A 3 7.60 -9.44 0.70
CA THR A 3 8.84 -9.80 1.41
C THR A 3 9.09 -8.95 2.65
N ALA A 4 8.69 -7.67 2.63
CA ALA A 4 8.81 -6.80 3.79
C ALA A 4 7.86 -7.23 4.92
N ILE A 5 6.63 -7.68 4.60
CA ILE A 5 5.69 -8.24 5.58
C ILE A 5 6.28 -9.52 6.21
N ILE A 6 6.86 -10.40 5.38
CA ILE A 6 7.51 -11.63 5.86
C ILE A 6 8.63 -11.30 6.84
N GLN A 7 9.53 -10.38 6.46
CA GLN A 7 10.64 -9.99 7.32
C GLN A 7 10.15 -9.32 8.61
N TYR A 8 9.17 -8.42 8.51
CA TYR A 8 8.60 -7.74 9.68
C TYR A 8 7.97 -8.73 10.67
N ALA A 9 7.24 -9.73 10.18
CA ALA A 9 6.67 -10.78 11.03
C ALA A 9 7.75 -11.59 11.76
N ARG A 10 8.87 -11.88 11.10
CA ARG A 10 10.01 -12.59 11.72
C ARG A 10 10.64 -11.75 12.83
N ASP A 11 10.85 -10.47 12.58
CA ASP A 11 11.60 -9.59 13.49
C ASP A 11 10.76 -9.09 14.66
N PHE A 12 9.48 -8.75 14.43
CA PHE A 12 8.64 -8.07 15.42
C PHE A 12 7.54 -8.94 16.03
N LEU A 13 7.17 -10.05 15.38
CA LEU A 13 6.18 -11.01 15.91
C LEU A 13 6.80 -12.33 16.38
N ASN A 14 8.13 -12.46 16.31
CA ASN A 14 8.87 -13.70 16.61
C ASN A 14 8.39 -14.92 15.78
N LEU A 15 7.81 -14.68 14.60
CA LEU A 15 7.37 -15.74 13.69
C LEU A 15 8.54 -16.10 12.77
N ALA A 16 9.56 -16.77 13.33
CA ALA A 16 10.82 -17.05 12.62
C ALA A 16 10.61 -17.82 11.30
N ASN A 17 9.56 -18.64 11.22
CA ASN A 17 9.21 -19.43 10.04
C ASN A 17 8.16 -18.77 9.15
N ALA A 18 7.76 -17.52 9.44
CA ALA A 18 6.81 -16.77 8.63
C ALA A 18 7.28 -16.76 7.17
N THR A 19 6.35 -17.05 6.26
CA THR A 19 6.62 -17.12 4.82
C THR A 19 5.39 -16.75 4.00
N SER A 20 5.53 -16.79 2.68
CA SER A 20 4.42 -16.70 1.73
C SER A 20 3.98 -18.10 1.30
N GLU A 21 2.68 -18.26 1.06
CA GLU A 21 2.13 -19.43 0.35
C GLU A 21 2.80 -19.65 -1.02
N GLU A 22 3.25 -18.58 -1.67
CA GLU A 22 4.00 -18.65 -2.93
C GLU A 22 5.31 -19.43 -2.80
N PHE A 23 6.01 -19.26 -1.68
CA PHE A 23 7.30 -19.90 -1.45
C PHE A 23 7.16 -21.29 -0.84
N ASN A 24 6.19 -21.48 0.05
CA ASN A 24 5.89 -22.77 0.64
C ASN A 24 4.38 -22.90 0.94
N GLY A 25 3.69 -23.63 0.06
CA GLY A 25 2.26 -23.91 0.19
C GLY A 25 1.87 -24.80 1.37
N GLU A 26 2.82 -25.51 1.99
CA GLU A 26 2.59 -26.38 3.14
C GLU A 26 2.96 -25.72 4.48
N ALA A 27 3.52 -24.51 4.45
CA ALA A 27 3.91 -23.80 5.66
C ALA A 27 2.69 -23.50 6.55
N THR A 28 2.87 -23.64 7.86
CA THR A 28 1.83 -23.32 8.85
C THR A 28 1.73 -21.81 9.11
N GLU A 29 2.83 -21.07 8.98
CA GLU A 29 2.93 -19.64 9.26
C GLU A 29 2.98 -18.81 7.96
N LYS A 30 1.84 -18.76 7.25
CA LYS A 30 1.71 -17.98 6.02
C LYS A 30 1.21 -16.56 6.34
N VAL A 31 2.11 -15.58 6.30
CA VAL A 31 1.74 -14.16 6.49
C VAL A 31 1.34 -13.48 5.18
N VAL A 32 1.60 -14.14 4.05
CA VAL A 32 1.15 -13.77 2.71
C VAL A 32 0.50 -15.01 2.08
N ILE A 33 -0.72 -14.86 1.55
CA ILE A 33 -1.54 -15.98 1.04
C ILE A 33 -2.08 -15.69 -0.35
N TYR A 34 -2.43 -16.74 -1.09
CA TYR A 34 -3.10 -16.62 -2.38
C TYR A 34 -4.56 -16.22 -2.16
N MET A 35 -4.96 -15.04 -2.65
CA MET A 35 -6.32 -14.53 -2.48
C MET A 35 -6.87 -13.99 -3.81
N PRO A 36 -7.36 -14.88 -4.71
CA PRO A 36 -7.78 -14.50 -6.04
C PRO A 36 -9.05 -13.64 -6.05
N GLU A 37 -9.21 -12.84 -7.10
CA GLU A 37 -10.49 -12.22 -7.40
C GLU A 37 -11.42 -13.23 -8.08
N LEU A 38 -12.66 -13.30 -7.60
CA LEU A 38 -13.72 -14.06 -8.23
C LEU A 38 -14.45 -13.16 -9.23
N ASN A 39 -14.41 -13.52 -10.51
CA ASN A 39 -15.13 -12.80 -11.56
C ASN A 39 -16.24 -13.70 -12.11
N ARG A 40 -17.50 -13.22 -12.09
CA ARG A 40 -18.66 -13.96 -12.62
C ARG A 40 -18.51 -14.35 -14.09
N ASN A 41 -17.70 -13.63 -14.86
CA ASN A 41 -17.48 -13.86 -16.29
C ASN A 41 -16.28 -14.78 -16.58
N ASN A 42 -15.36 -14.99 -15.62
CA ASN A 42 -14.19 -15.85 -15.78
C ASN A 42 -14.26 -16.97 -14.75
N LEU A 43 -14.49 -18.21 -15.19
CA LEU A 43 -14.49 -19.37 -14.31
C LEU A 43 -13.07 -19.61 -13.78
N GLY A 44 -12.88 -19.51 -12.46
CA GLY A 44 -11.60 -19.73 -11.76
C GLY A 44 -11.10 -18.52 -10.96
N GLY A 45 -10.06 -18.72 -10.14
CA GLY A 45 -9.43 -17.64 -9.38
C GLY A 45 -8.58 -16.74 -10.28
N THR A 46 -9.05 -15.51 -10.52
CA THR A 46 -8.35 -14.55 -11.38
C THR A 46 -7.33 -13.71 -10.61
N MET A 47 -6.28 -13.28 -11.31
CA MET A 47 -5.28 -12.33 -10.80
C MET A 47 -5.94 -10.96 -10.56
N ARG A 48 -5.56 -10.27 -9.48
CA ARG A 48 -5.89 -8.86 -9.29
C ARG A 48 -5.12 -8.04 -10.32
N LEU A 49 -5.83 -7.54 -11.32
CA LEU A 49 -5.26 -6.94 -12.52
C LEU A 49 -5.99 -5.66 -12.89
N GLY A 50 -5.21 -4.68 -13.36
CA GLY A 50 -5.73 -3.44 -13.94
C GLY A 50 -5.78 -2.30 -12.95
N LEU A 51 -6.51 -1.24 -13.31
CA LEU A 51 -6.71 -0.07 -12.46
C LEU A 51 -7.68 -0.44 -11.33
N ARG A 52 -7.29 -0.20 -10.07
CA ARG A 52 -8.13 -0.47 -8.90
C ARG A 52 -8.06 0.69 -7.90
N PRO A 53 -9.16 1.00 -7.21
CA PRO A 53 -9.14 1.95 -6.11
C PRO A 53 -8.42 1.35 -4.90
N THR A 54 -7.69 2.21 -4.20
CA THR A 54 -7.14 1.99 -2.87
C THR A 54 -7.62 3.12 -1.97
N GLU A 55 -8.31 2.78 -0.90
CA GLU A 55 -8.89 3.70 0.06
C GLU A 55 -7.96 3.90 1.26
N PHE A 56 -7.59 5.15 1.51
CA PHE A 56 -6.85 5.50 2.71
C PHE A 56 -7.74 5.36 3.95
N GLN A 57 -7.22 4.72 4.98
CA GLN A 57 -8.01 4.37 6.16
C GLN A 57 -8.13 5.55 7.14
N PRO A 58 -9.24 5.69 7.88
CA PRO A 58 -9.32 6.67 8.97
C PRO A 58 -8.17 6.51 9.97
N GLY A 59 -7.59 7.62 10.44
CA GLY A 59 -6.43 7.59 11.35
C GLY A 59 -5.08 7.45 10.63
N SER A 60 -5.08 7.45 9.29
CA SER A 60 -3.87 7.44 8.45
C SER A 60 -3.43 8.82 7.98
N GLU A 61 -3.97 9.92 8.52
CA GLU A 61 -3.65 11.31 8.11
C GLU A 61 -2.17 11.66 8.33
N TRP A 62 -1.45 10.88 9.13
CA TRP A 62 0.00 11.01 9.30
C TRP A 62 0.81 10.44 8.13
N SER A 63 0.21 9.56 7.30
CA SER A 63 0.86 8.86 6.18
C SER A 63 1.54 9.83 5.24
N LYS A 64 2.82 9.55 4.96
CA LYS A 64 3.62 10.36 4.04
C LYS A 64 3.11 10.20 2.63
N LEU A 65 2.71 8.99 2.25
CA LEU A 65 2.18 8.73 0.92
C LEU A 65 0.82 9.42 0.71
N ARG A 66 -0.10 9.37 1.68
CA ARG A 66 -1.39 10.08 1.63
C ARG A 66 -1.22 11.58 1.42
N LYS A 67 -0.27 12.18 2.15
CA LYS A 67 0.10 13.59 1.98
C LYS A 67 0.67 13.90 0.60
N LEU A 68 1.52 13.03 0.05
CA LEU A 68 2.05 13.17 -1.31
C LEU A 68 0.96 13.03 -2.39
N TYR A 69 -0.11 12.29 -2.12
CA TYR A 69 -1.32 12.27 -2.93
C TYR A 69 -2.28 13.44 -2.64
N GLY A 70 -1.89 14.40 -1.80
CA GLY A 70 -2.68 15.61 -1.54
C GLY A 70 -3.86 15.40 -0.59
N GLU A 71 -3.76 14.47 0.37
CA GLU A 71 -4.84 14.12 1.32
C GLU A 71 -6.09 13.53 0.65
N ALA A 72 -5.92 12.89 -0.51
CA ALA A 72 -7.00 12.16 -1.15
C ALA A 72 -7.56 11.05 -0.23
N GLN A 73 -8.87 10.81 -0.30
CA GLN A 73 -9.51 9.70 0.41
C GLN A 73 -9.21 8.36 -0.26
N SER A 74 -9.05 8.36 -1.58
CA SER A 74 -8.69 7.19 -2.37
C SER A 74 -7.80 7.56 -3.54
N VAL A 75 -7.07 6.57 -4.05
CA VAL A 75 -6.23 6.66 -5.25
C VAL A 75 -6.52 5.48 -6.15
N GLU A 76 -6.37 5.66 -7.46
CA GLU A 76 -6.52 4.57 -8.42
C GLU A 76 -5.15 4.22 -9.01
N GLU A 77 -4.67 3.01 -8.76
CA GLU A 77 -3.34 2.57 -9.22
C GLU A 77 -3.45 1.23 -9.96
N ARG A 78 -2.38 0.84 -10.67
CA ARG A 78 -2.37 -0.39 -11.48
C ARG A 78 -1.83 -1.59 -10.70
N HIS A 79 -2.61 -2.64 -10.61
CA HIS A 79 -2.26 -3.88 -9.93
C HIS A 79 -2.00 -5.00 -10.94
N ARG A 80 -1.11 -5.92 -10.56
CA ARG A 80 -0.83 -7.17 -11.27
C ARG A 80 -0.22 -8.18 -10.30
N HIS A 81 -1.04 -8.73 -9.41
CA HIS A 81 -0.58 -9.67 -8.39
C HIS A 81 -1.69 -10.65 -7.98
N ARG A 82 -1.29 -11.67 -7.22
CA ARG A 82 -2.15 -12.82 -6.83
C ARG A 82 -2.16 -13.09 -5.33
N TYR A 83 -1.18 -12.54 -4.61
CA TYR A 83 -0.91 -12.86 -3.22
C TYR A 83 -1.07 -11.60 -2.38
N GLU A 84 -1.71 -11.76 -1.24
CA GLU A 84 -2.11 -10.68 -0.35
C GLU A 84 -1.58 -10.92 1.05
N ALA A 85 -1.48 -9.85 1.84
CA ALA A 85 -1.26 -9.97 3.28
C ALA A 85 -2.38 -10.85 3.88
N ASN A 86 -2.03 -11.86 4.67
CA ASN A 86 -3.02 -12.75 5.26
C ASN A 86 -3.86 -11.98 6.30
N PRO A 87 -5.20 -11.85 6.11
CA PRO A 87 -6.06 -11.13 7.03
C PRO A 87 -5.94 -11.60 8.49
N ALA A 88 -5.66 -12.89 8.72
CA ALA A 88 -5.46 -13.46 10.05
C ALA A 88 -4.23 -12.91 10.81
N HIS A 89 -3.29 -12.27 10.12
CA HIS A 89 -2.08 -11.67 10.70
C HIS A 89 -2.09 -10.15 10.70
N VAL A 90 -3.05 -9.51 10.02
CA VAL A 90 -3.09 -8.05 9.84
C VAL A 90 -3.14 -7.31 11.16
N GLU A 91 -4.03 -7.72 12.07
CA GLU A 91 -4.16 -7.08 13.39
C GLU A 91 -2.86 -7.14 14.18
N LYS A 92 -2.25 -8.32 14.29
CA LYS A 92 -0.95 -8.52 14.98
C LYS A 92 0.16 -7.67 14.36
N LEU A 93 0.23 -7.59 13.03
CA LEU A 93 1.22 -6.76 12.33
C LEU A 93 1.03 -5.27 12.64
N GLN A 94 -0.21 -4.78 12.70
CA GLN A 94 -0.52 -3.40 13.06
C GLN A 94 -0.16 -3.10 14.53
N GLU A 95 -0.51 -4.00 15.45
CA GLU A 95 -0.16 -3.88 16.87
C GLU A 95 1.35 -3.82 17.08
N ALA A 96 2.12 -4.55 16.28
CA ALA A 96 3.58 -4.50 16.30
C ALA A 96 4.17 -3.24 15.66
N GLY A 97 3.38 -2.46 14.91
CA GLY A 97 3.78 -1.17 14.35
C GLY A 97 3.79 -1.08 12.81
N LEU A 98 3.48 -2.16 12.09
CA LEU A 98 3.31 -2.13 10.63
C LEU A 98 1.90 -1.65 10.28
N ASN A 99 1.76 -0.35 10.04
CA ASN A 99 0.44 0.26 9.87
C ASN A 99 -0.04 0.09 8.43
N PHE A 100 -1.16 -0.60 8.20
CA PHE A 100 -1.80 -0.63 6.90
C PHE A 100 -2.67 0.61 6.70
N VAL A 101 -2.17 1.54 5.89
CA VAL A 101 -2.78 2.86 5.69
C VAL A 101 -3.71 2.90 4.49
N GLY A 102 -3.63 1.93 3.58
CA GLY A 102 -4.49 1.83 2.40
C GLY A 102 -5.00 0.41 2.20
N LYS A 103 -6.29 0.27 1.90
CA LYS A 103 -6.96 -1.00 1.63
C LYS A 103 -7.76 -0.95 0.32
N ASP A 104 -8.17 -2.11 -0.18
CA ASP A 104 -9.14 -2.14 -1.27
C ASP A 104 -10.56 -1.73 -0.81
N GLU A 105 -11.46 -1.57 -1.77
CA GLU A 105 -12.87 -1.18 -1.57
C GLU A 105 -13.68 -2.15 -0.68
N THR A 106 -13.23 -3.41 -0.55
CA THR A 106 -13.87 -4.37 0.37
C THR A 106 -13.30 -4.28 1.79
N GLY A 107 -12.15 -3.63 1.96
CA GLY A 107 -11.41 -3.56 3.21
C GLY A 107 -10.65 -4.84 3.58
N GLU A 108 -10.65 -5.85 2.70
CA GLU A 108 -10.05 -7.17 2.95
C GLU A 108 -8.57 -7.21 2.53
N ARG A 109 -8.20 -6.48 1.48
CA ARG A 109 -6.83 -6.46 0.97
C ARG A 109 -6.09 -5.26 1.50
N MET A 110 -4.90 -5.50 2.03
CA MET A 110 -3.99 -4.44 2.43
C MET A 110 -3.14 -4.05 1.23
N GLU A 111 -3.29 -2.81 0.76
CA GLU A 111 -2.65 -2.33 -0.48
C GLU A 111 -1.44 -1.42 -0.19
N ILE A 112 -1.45 -0.72 0.95
CA ILE A 112 -0.38 0.18 1.38
C ILE A 112 -0.08 -0.02 2.86
N PHE A 113 1.20 -0.18 3.22
CA PHE A 113 1.67 -0.05 4.59
C PHE A 113 2.72 1.05 4.75
N GLU A 114 2.83 1.59 5.97
CA GLU A 114 3.88 2.51 6.38
C GLU A 114 4.38 2.23 7.81
N LEU A 115 5.64 2.61 8.09
CA LEU A 115 6.16 2.74 9.44
C LEU A 115 6.20 4.22 9.85
N LYS A 116 5.52 4.57 10.94
CA LYS A 116 5.41 5.96 11.45
C LYS A 116 6.77 6.60 11.73
N ASP A 117 7.64 5.87 12.44
CA ASP A 117 8.88 6.41 12.98
C ASP A 117 10.09 6.25 12.04
N HIS A 118 9.87 5.88 10.77
CA HIS A 118 10.92 5.76 9.77
C HIS A 118 10.88 6.91 8.76
N PRO A 119 12.01 7.52 8.33
CA PRO A 119 12.04 8.66 7.40
C PRO A 119 11.17 8.47 6.15
N TYR A 120 11.27 7.29 5.52
CA TYR A 120 10.35 6.86 4.46
C TYR A 120 10.39 5.34 4.31
N PHE A 121 9.43 4.63 4.90
CA PHE A 121 9.26 3.17 4.72
C PHE A 121 7.83 2.93 4.27
N VAL A 122 7.66 2.77 2.96
CA VAL A 122 6.37 2.65 2.30
C VAL A 122 6.37 1.37 1.48
N GLY A 123 5.38 0.52 1.70
CA GLY A 123 5.14 -0.66 0.87
C GLY A 123 3.83 -0.51 0.13
N THR A 124 3.85 -0.72 -1.19
CA THR A 124 2.64 -0.74 -2.04
C THR A 124 2.52 -2.08 -2.75
N GLN A 125 1.29 -2.54 -2.95
CA GLN A 125 0.98 -3.70 -3.79
C GLN A 125 0.90 -3.32 -5.27
N PHE A 126 0.45 -2.11 -5.60
CA PHE A 126 0.37 -1.62 -6.96
C PHE A 126 1.74 -1.27 -7.56
N HIS A 127 1.76 -1.21 -8.89
CA HIS A 127 2.89 -0.80 -9.71
C HIS A 127 2.91 0.72 -9.89
N ALA A 128 3.65 1.39 -9.01
CA ALA A 128 3.77 2.84 -8.97
C ALA A 128 4.40 3.45 -10.24
N GLU A 129 5.08 2.63 -11.06
CA GLU A 129 5.74 3.06 -12.30
C GLU A 129 4.78 3.38 -13.44
N TYR A 130 3.64 2.70 -13.54
CA TYR A 130 2.82 2.75 -14.76
C TYR A 130 2.02 4.06 -14.92
N GLN A 131 1.76 4.76 -13.83
CA GLN A 131 1.02 6.03 -13.86
C GLN A 131 1.92 7.27 -13.84
N SER A 132 3.23 7.09 -13.71
CA SER A 132 4.18 8.20 -13.66
C SER A 132 4.21 8.97 -14.97
N LYS A 133 4.20 10.31 -14.89
CA LYS A 133 4.31 11.23 -16.04
C LYS A 133 5.41 12.26 -15.78
N VAL A 134 5.96 12.84 -16.84
CA VAL A 134 7.02 13.87 -16.74
C VAL A 134 6.61 15.04 -15.83
N LEU A 135 5.38 15.55 -16.00
CA LEU A 135 4.86 16.68 -15.21
C LEU A 135 4.07 16.25 -13.97
N ASN A 136 3.90 14.94 -13.76
CA ASN A 136 3.19 14.39 -12.60
C ASN A 136 3.87 13.07 -12.20
N PRO A 137 5.01 13.15 -11.50
CA PRO A 137 5.75 11.97 -11.12
C PRO A 137 4.95 11.14 -10.12
N SER A 138 5.14 9.82 -10.20
CA SER A 138 4.58 8.87 -9.24
C SER A 138 4.90 9.24 -7.79
N ARG A 139 3.88 9.24 -6.92
CA ARG A 139 4.01 9.72 -5.53
C ARG A 139 4.92 8.84 -4.68
N PRO A 140 4.85 7.49 -4.75
CA PRO A 140 5.81 6.64 -4.05
C PRO A 140 7.28 6.95 -4.39
N TYR A 141 7.58 7.17 -5.68
CA TYR A 141 8.95 7.47 -6.11
C TYR A 141 9.38 8.89 -5.77
N LEU A 142 8.49 9.88 -5.94
CA LEU A 142 8.75 11.25 -5.52
C LEU A 142 9.10 11.32 -4.02
N GLY A 143 8.31 10.66 -3.18
CA GLY A 143 8.57 10.58 -1.75
C GLY A 143 9.88 9.89 -1.42
N PHE A 144 10.21 8.79 -2.11
CA PHE A 144 11.48 8.08 -1.90
C PHE A 144 12.69 8.95 -2.22
N ILE A 145 12.69 9.64 -3.37
CA ILE A 145 13.80 10.52 -3.77
C ILE A 145 13.88 11.74 -2.85
N ALA A 146 12.75 12.36 -2.50
CA ALA A 146 12.74 13.50 -1.59
C ALA A 146 13.26 13.13 -0.19
N ALA A 147 12.90 11.93 0.31
CA ALA A 147 13.43 11.41 1.56
C ALA A 147 14.94 11.17 1.49
N ALA A 148 15.44 10.58 0.40
CA ALA A 148 16.86 10.37 0.19
C ALA A 148 17.64 11.70 0.07
N ALA A 149 17.02 12.74 -0.48
CA ALA A 149 17.59 14.08 -0.60
C ALA A 149 17.43 14.95 0.67
N GLY A 150 16.72 14.47 1.69
CA GLY A 150 16.47 15.21 2.92
C GLY A 150 15.50 16.39 2.78
N CYS A 151 14.64 16.39 1.75
CA CYS A 151 13.67 17.46 1.46
C CYS A 151 12.21 16.96 1.39
N LEU A 152 11.90 15.83 2.04
CA LEU A 152 10.59 15.22 1.99
C LEU A 152 9.48 16.15 2.51
N ASP A 153 9.74 16.88 3.59
CA ASP A 153 8.74 17.73 4.24
C ASP A 153 8.37 18.93 3.34
N GLU A 154 9.36 19.51 2.64
CA GLU A 154 9.15 20.56 1.64
C GLU A 154 8.32 20.05 0.47
N VAL A 155 8.67 18.88 -0.08
CA VAL A 155 7.94 18.27 -1.20
C VAL A 155 6.51 17.93 -0.81
N ILE A 156 6.28 17.39 0.39
CA ILE A 156 4.93 17.16 0.93
C ILE A 156 4.14 18.46 0.99
N LYS A 157 4.73 19.53 1.53
CA LYS A 157 4.07 20.84 1.63
C LYS A 157 3.69 21.39 0.27
N GLU A 158 4.56 21.24 -0.73
CA GLU A 158 4.28 21.63 -2.12
C GLU A 158 3.11 20.84 -2.73
N GLN A 159 3.07 19.52 -2.56
CA GLN A 159 1.96 18.70 -3.06
C GLN A 159 0.63 19.09 -2.41
N LEU A 160 0.63 19.31 -1.09
CA LEU A 160 -0.56 19.75 -0.37
C LEU A 160 -1.04 21.13 -0.83
N ALA A 161 -0.13 22.05 -1.16
CA ALA A 161 -0.48 23.37 -1.68
C ALA A 161 -1.05 23.26 -3.10
N ALA A 162 -0.45 22.45 -3.98
CA ALA A 162 -0.91 22.24 -5.35
C ALA A 162 -2.34 21.65 -5.39
N SER A 163 -2.65 20.67 -4.54
CA SER A 163 -3.98 20.06 -4.47
C SER A 163 -5.08 21.01 -3.98
N LYS A 164 -4.74 22.03 -3.19
CA LYS A 164 -5.69 23.08 -2.77
C LYS A 164 -5.98 24.10 -3.88
N LEU A 165 -5.09 24.23 -4.86
CA LEU A 165 -5.21 25.17 -5.97
C LEU A 165 -5.98 24.60 -7.16
N THR A 166 -6.20 23.28 -7.22
CA THR A 166 -7.03 22.65 -8.24
C THR A 166 -8.51 22.89 -7.93
N ASN A 167 -9.09 23.96 -8.48
CA ASN A 167 -10.55 24.11 -8.57
C ASN A 167 -11.14 22.96 -9.40
N GLY A 168 -12.10 22.21 -8.85
CA GLY A 168 -12.92 21.25 -9.61
C GLY A 168 -12.68 19.75 -9.40
N VAL A 169 -11.98 19.33 -8.34
CA VAL A 169 -11.90 17.90 -7.99
C VAL A 169 -13.16 17.51 -7.20
N LYS A 170 -13.95 16.57 -7.75
CA LYS A 170 -15.07 15.96 -7.05
C LYS A 170 -14.52 15.22 -5.83
N HIS A 171 -14.72 15.78 -4.64
CA HIS A 171 -14.79 14.98 -3.43
C HIS A 171 -16.01 14.06 -3.60
N VAL A 172 -15.76 12.78 -3.87
CA VAL A 172 -16.82 11.77 -3.85
C VAL A 172 -17.25 11.67 -2.38
N VAL A 173 -18.49 12.10 -2.12
CA VAL A 173 -19.18 12.00 -0.84
C VAL A 173 -19.51 10.54 -0.55
#